data_AF-A0A7H0MEA1-F1
#
_entry.id   AF-A0A7H0MEA1-F1
#
_cell.length_a   1.000
_cell.length_b   1.000
_cell.length_c   1.000
_cell.angle_alpha   90.00
_cell.angle_beta   90.00
_cell.angle_gamma   90.00
#
_symmetry.space_group_name_H-M   'P 1'
#
loop_
_entity.id
_entity.type
_entity.pdbx_description
1 polymer ?
#
loop_
_entity_poly.entity_id
_entity_poly.type
_entity_poly.pdbx_seq_one_letter_code
_entity_poly.pdbx_strand_id
1 'polypeptide(L)' 'MAKVESVTPVSSDDSGNTTILYTLNIGGRLLKGKEKIDTFYAPQLQPGMRIKIMYIDDNNFMFVFKKCE' A
#
# COMPACT_ATOMS: atom_id res chain seq x y z
N MET A 1 11.04 -0.66 6.30
CA MET A 1 10.00 -1.56 5.73
C MET A 1 8.77 -1.47 6.60
N ALA A 2 7.58 -1.53 6.01
CA ALA A 2 6.33 -1.51 6.74
C ALA A 2 5.63 -2.87 6.60
N LYS A 3 5.02 -3.36 7.67
CA LYS A 3 4.17 -4.56 7.62
C LYS A 3 2.75 -4.12 7.27
N VAL A 4 2.14 -4.77 6.29
CA VAL A 4 0.72 -4.55 6.00
C VAL A 4 -0.11 -5.27 7.05
N GLU A 5 -0.90 -4.53 7.81
CA GLU A 5 -1.84 -5.09 8.78
C GLU A 5 -3.19 -5.37 8.14
N SER A 6 -3.68 -4.44 7.31
CA SER A 6 -4.91 -4.61 6.54
C SER A 6 -4.88 -3.79 5.26
N VAL A 7 -5.55 -4.30 4.23
CA VAL A 7 -5.83 -3.59 2.98
C VAL A 7 -7.25 -3.94 2.55
N THR A 8 -8.01 -2.91 2.18
CA THR A 8 -9.37 -3.04 1.67
C THR A 8 -9.49 -2.24 0.38
N PRO A 9 -9.78 -2.89 -0.77
CA PRO A 9 -10.10 -2.16 -1.99
C PRO A 9 -11.45 -1.45 -1.81
N VAL A 10 -11.52 -0.17 -2.17
CA VAL A 10 -12.75 0.65 -2.05
C VAL A 10 -13.35 1.03 -3.39
N SER A 11 -12.52 1.11 -4.44
CA SER A 11 -12.99 1.33 -5.80
C SER A 11 -11.93 0.86 -6.79
N SER A 12 -12.37 0.45 -7.98
CA SER A 12 -11.50 0.23 -9.13
C SER A 12 -11.99 1.11 -10.27
N ASP A 13 -11.07 1.60 -11.10
CA ASP A 13 -11.40 2.35 -12.30
C ASP A 13 -11.17 1.50 -13.57
N ASP A 14 -11.78 1.94 -14.68
CA ASP A 14 -11.63 1.29 -16.00
C ASP A 14 -10.20 1.43 -16.56
N SER A 15 -9.35 2.25 -15.92
CA SER A 15 -7.94 2.42 -16.29
C SER A 15 -7.01 1.41 -15.60
N GLY A 16 -7.57 0.40 -14.92
CA GLY A 16 -6.80 -0.67 -14.28
C GLY A 16 -6.18 -0.29 -12.95
N ASN A 17 -6.65 0.77 -12.30
CA ASN A 17 -6.19 1.15 -10.97
C ASN A 17 -7.24 0.80 -9.92
N THR A 18 -6.76 0.42 -8.74
CA THR A 18 -7.58 0.21 -7.55
C THR A 18 -7.22 1.24 -6.49
N THR A 19 -8.22 1.91 -5.97
CA THR A 19 -8.09 2.70 -4.74
C THR A 19 -8.25 1.77 -3.55
N ILE A 20 -7.26 1.77 -2.67
CA ILE A 20 -7.23 0.95 -1.46
C ILE A 20 -7.22 1.83 -0.22
N LEU A 21 -7.85 1.34 0.84
CA LEU A 21 -7.60 1.77 2.21
C LEU A 21 -6.62 0.78 2.84
N TYR A 22 -5.59 1.29 3.51
CA TYR A 22 -4.56 0.44 4.11
C TYR A 22 -4.26 0.83 5.55
N THR A 23 -3.80 -0.15 6.32
CA THR A 23 -3.14 0.04 7.61
C THR A 23 -1.77 -0.61 7.56
N LEU A 24 -0.73 0.19 7.78
CA LEU A 24 0.66 -0.25 7.87
C LEU A 24 1.15 -0.17 9.31
N ASN A 25 1.97 -1.12 9.72
CA ASN A 25 2.73 -1.08 10.96
C ASN A 25 4.20 -0.77 10.66
N ILE A 26 4.66 0.39 11.13
CA ILE A 26 6.02 0.88 10.99
C ILE A 26 6.65 0.90 12.39
N GLY A 27 7.34 -0.18 12.75
CA GLY A 27 8.07 -0.25 14.02
C GLY A 27 7.19 -0.04 15.26
N GLY A 28 5.93 -0.49 15.23
CA GLY A 28 4.96 -0.34 16.32
C GLY A 28 3.99 0.83 16.15
N ARG A 29 4.21 1.71 15.15
CA ARG A 29 3.25 2.78 14.80
C ARG A 29 2.30 2.30 13.71
N LEU A 30 1.00 2.45 13.95
CA LEU A 30 -0.02 2.19 12.95
C LEU A 30 -0.26 3.44 12.11
N LEU A 31 -0.11 3.29 10.81
CA LEU A 31 -0.32 4.31 9.82
C LEU A 31 -1.48 3.90 8.93
N LYS A 32 -2.49 4.75 8.82
CA LYS A 32 -3.66 4.50 7.97
C LYS A 32 -3.64 5.48 6.80
N GLY A 33 -3.99 4.99 5.62
CA GLY A 33 -3.99 5.81 4.42
C GLY A 33 -4.96 5.31 3.36
N LYS A 34 -5.14 6.14 2.35
CA LYS A 34 -5.91 5.85 1.14
C LYS A 34 -5.03 6.15 -0.05
N GLU A 35 -4.87 5.20 -0.94
CA GLU A 35 -4.01 5.39 -2.11
C GLU A 35 -4.52 4.65 -3.33
N LYS A 36 -4.24 5.23 -4.49
CA LYS A 36 -4.55 4.65 -5.78
C LYS A 36 -3.32 3.90 -6.27
N ILE A 37 -3.47 2.60 -6.46
CA ILE A 37 -2.42 1.72 -6.94
C ILE A 37 -2.84 1.11 -8.27
N ASP A 38 -1.87 0.66 -9.05
CA ASP A 38 -2.14 -0.25 -10.15
C ASP A 38 -2.67 -1.58 -9.58
N THR A 39 -3.75 -2.10 -10.17
CA THR A 39 -4.40 -3.35 -9.74
C THR A 39 -3.40 -4.53 -9.74
N PHE A 40 -2.41 -4.53 -10.64
CA PHE A 40 -1.38 -5.57 -10.71
C PHE A 40 -0.50 -5.63 -9.47
N TYR A 41 -0.37 -4.54 -8.71
CA TYR A 41 0.41 -4.51 -7.48
C TYR A 41 -0.38 -4.85 -6.22
N ALA A 42 -1.71 -4.95 -6.30
CA ALA A 42 -2.57 -5.30 -5.17
C ALA A 42 -2.15 -6.59 -4.44
N PRO A 43 -1.69 -7.67 -5.12
CA PRO A 43 -1.20 -8.87 -4.44
C PRO A 43 0.02 -8.65 -3.54
N GLN A 44 0.84 -7.62 -3.79
CA GLN A 44 2.01 -7.31 -2.94
C GLN A 44 1.65 -6.59 -1.63
N LEU A 45 0.38 -6.22 -1.49
CA LEU A 45 -0.19 -5.45 -0.38
C LEU A 45 -1.13 -6.28 0.49
N GLN A 46 -0.95 -7.60 0.52
CA GLN A 46 -1.78 -8.45 1.37
C GLN A 46 -1.39 -8.35 2.85
N PRO A 47 -2.35 -8.52 3.77
CA PRO A 47 -2.07 -8.60 5.20
C PRO A 47 -0.95 -9.60 5.53
N GLY A 48 -0.01 -9.19 6.37
CA GLY A 48 1.17 -9.97 6.72
C GLY A 48 2.39 -9.76 5.80
N MET A 49 2.20 -9.21 4.60
CA MET A 49 3.31 -8.88 3.71
C MET A 49 4.11 -7.67 4.22
N ARG A 50 5.38 -7.59 3.80
CA ARG A 50 6.25 -6.46 4.08
C ARG A 50 6.50 -5.69 2.80
N ILE A 51 6.09 -4.42 2.80
CA ILE A 51 6.32 -3.52 1.67
C ILE A 51 7.42 -2.52 2.02
N LYS A 52 8.23 -2.18 1.02
CA LYS A 52 9.18 -1.07 1.14
C LYS A 52 8.40 0.21 0.89
N ILE A 53 8.45 1.11 1.86
CA ILE A 53 7.91 2.47 1.73
C ILE A 53 9.07 3.45 1.71
N MET A 54 8.96 4.48 0.90
CA MET A 54 9.84 5.63 0.91
C MET A 54 9.10 6.78 1.58
N TYR A 55 9.72 7.36 2.61
CA TYR A 55 9.18 8.53 3.28
C TYR A 55 9.45 9.76 2.42
N ILE A 56 8.42 10.54 2.13
CA ILE A 56 8.56 11.85 1.48
C ILE A 56 8.53 12.94 2.55
N ASP A 57 7.47 12.96 3.37
CA ASP A 57 7.26 13.89 4.47
C ASP A 57 6.34 13.28 5.54
N ASP A 58 6.01 14.05 6.57
CA ASP A 58 5.24 13.58 7.73
C ASP A 58 3.85 13.03 7.38
N ASN A 59 3.30 13.41 6.23
CA ASN A 59 1.98 13.01 5.75
C ASN A 59 2.02 12.12 4.50
N ASN A 60 3.15 12.08 3.78
CA ASN A 60 3.28 11.43 2.49
C ASN A 60 4.36 10.34 2.48
N PHE A 61 3.98 9.19 1.95
CA PHE A 61 4.85 8.03 1.76
C PHE A 61 4.52 7.41 0.40
N MET A 62 5.54 6.90 -0.28
CA MET A 62 5.37 6.16 -1.53
C MET A 62 5.59 4.67 -1.32
N PHE A 63 4.71 3.87 -1.89
CA PHE A 63 4.91 2.44 -2.02
C PHE A 63 5.95 2.14 -3.09
N VAL A 64 6.95 1.33 -2.72
CA VAL A 64 7.95 0.81 -3.65
C VAL A 64 7.57 -0.63 -3.98
N PHE A 65 6.83 -0.79 -5.08
CA PHE A 65 6.49 -2.09 -5.63
C PHE A 65 7.67 -2.70 -6.37
N LYS A 66 7.84 -4.02 -6.23
CA LYS A 66 8.76 -4.73 -7.10
C LYS A 66 8.04 -5.02 -8.41
N LYS A 67 8.67 -4.70 -9.54
CA LYS A 67 8.15 -5.16 -10.82
C LYS A 67 8.22 -6.69 -10.82
N CYS A 68 7.10 -7.36 -11.08
CA CYS A 68 7.14 -8.78 -11.41
C CYS A 68 7.79 -8.87 -12.80
N GLU A 69 8.97 -9.48 -12.87
CA GLU A 69 9.63 -9.86 -14.15
C GLU A 69 8.93 -11.06 -14.78
#